data_AF-A0A3M6K289-F1
#
_entry.id   AF-A0A3M6K289-F1
#
_cell.length_a   1.000
_cell.length_b   1.000
_cell.length_c   1.000
_cell.angle_alpha   90.00
_cell.angle_beta   90.00
_cell.angle_gamma   90.00
#
_symmetry.space_group_name_H-M   'P 1'
#
loop_
_entity.id
_entity.type
_entity.pdbx_description
1 polymer ?
#
loop_
_entity_poly.entity_id
_entity_poly.type
_entity_poly.pdbx_seq_one_letter_code
_entity_poly.pdbx_strand_id
1 'polypeptide(L)'
;MVKSGKTGNKDLFDPDELVLTKIDILQFCDRVIKKWNKNPSKNSKNILAMNAVKTSVLWTDDDSLKAIWSEIIAWMFELLYENAMAQDAEWANMLKKLKNKK
;
A
#
# COMPACT_ATOMS: atom_id res chain seq x y z
N MET A 1 10.08 -17.57 -43.56
CA MET A 1 9.10 -16.61 -43.03
C MET A 1 8.32 -17.31 -41.91
N VAL A 2 8.68 -17.06 -40.65
CA VAL A 2 8.09 -17.72 -39.47
C VAL A 2 6.92 -16.87 -38.94
N LYS A 3 5.80 -17.53 -38.64
CA LYS A 3 4.61 -16.98 -37.97
C LYS A 3 4.74 -17.04 -36.44
N SER A 4 3.90 -16.24 -35.77
CA SER A 4 3.59 -16.20 -34.32
C SER A 4 4.64 -15.54 -33.43
N GLY A 5 4.28 -14.66 -32.48
CA GLY A 5 2.97 -14.26 -31.98
C GLY A 5 3.10 -13.01 -31.12
N LYS A 6 1.95 -12.37 -30.89
CA LYS A 6 1.73 -11.13 -30.12
C LYS A 6 2.64 -11.01 -28.89
N THR A 7 3.41 -9.93 -28.84
CA THR A 7 3.91 -9.32 -27.62
C THR A 7 2.72 -8.76 -26.84
N GLY A 8 2.19 -9.58 -25.94
CA GLY A 8 1.13 -9.22 -25.00
C GLY A 8 1.72 -8.64 -23.72
N ASN A 9 1.37 -7.38 -23.48
CA ASN A 9 1.76 -6.47 -22.42
C ASN A 9 1.43 -6.94 -20.99
N LYS A 10 2.15 -6.35 -20.01
CA LYS A 10 1.87 -6.17 -18.56
C LYS A 10 2.61 -7.07 -17.56
N ASP A 11 3.77 -6.58 -17.13
CA ASP A 11 4.24 -6.69 -15.73
C ASP A 11 4.58 -5.27 -15.19
N LEU A 12 3.82 -4.25 -15.64
CA LEU A 12 3.84 -2.95 -14.98
C LEU A 12 3.07 -3.08 -13.68
N PHE A 13 3.60 -2.52 -12.59
CA PHE A 13 2.84 -2.24 -11.37
C PHE A 13 1.63 -1.39 -11.77
N ASP A 14 0.49 -2.05 -11.93
CA ASP A 14 -0.78 -1.42 -12.26
C ASP A 14 -1.42 -0.99 -10.93
N PRO A 15 -1.46 0.31 -10.60
CA PRO A 15 -2.07 0.78 -9.36
C PRO A 15 -3.57 0.45 -9.29
N ASP A 16 -4.21 0.06 -10.40
CA ASP A 16 -5.57 -0.47 -10.43
C ASP A 16 -5.62 -1.99 -10.11
N GLU A 17 -4.49 -2.70 -10.24
CA GLU A 17 -4.24 -4.08 -9.79
C GLU A 17 -3.72 -4.17 -8.35
N LEU A 18 -3.70 -3.07 -7.59
CA LEU A 18 -3.68 -3.18 -6.12
C LEU A 18 -4.94 -3.96 -5.71
N VAL A 19 -4.81 -5.28 -5.58
CA VAL A 19 -5.83 -6.19 -5.05
C VAL A 19 -5.89 -6.01 -3.54
N LEU A 20 -6.00 -4.76 -3.08
CA LEU A 20 -6.21 -4.44 -1.69
C LEU A 20 -7.70 -4.63 -1.41
N THR A 21 -8.04 -5.77 -0.84
CA THR A 21 -9.43 -6.02 -0.46
C THR A 21 -9.74 -5.33 0.86
N LYS A 22 -11.03 -5.00 1.07
CA LYS A 22 -11.52 -4.54 2.37
C LYS A 22 -11.10 -5.46 3.51
N ILE A 23 -11.06 -6.76 3.26
CA ILE A 23 -10.64 -7.77 4.22
C ILE A 23 -9.16 -7.60 4.59
N ASP A 24 -8.28 -7.33 3.62
CA ASP A 24 -6.85 -7.14 3.88
C ASP A 24 -6.59 -5.94 4.81
N ILE A 25 -7.33 -4.85 4.58
CA ILE A 25 -7.24 -3.64 5.41
C ILE A 25 -7.76 -3.93 6.83
N LEU A 26 -8.90 -4.61 6.97
CA LEU A 26 -9.44 -5.00 8.27
C LEU A 26 -8.49 -5.93 9.03
N GLN A 27 -7.87 -6.90 8.35
CA GLN A 27 -6.86 -7.77 8.93
C GLN A 27 -5.62 -6.99 9.36
N PHE A 28 -5.19 -6.00 8.58
CA PHE A 28 -4.12 -5.10 8.99
C PHE A 28 -4.46 -4.37 10.29
N CYS A 29 -5.65 -3.75 10.38
CA CYS A 29 -6.12 -3.10 11.60
C CYS A 29 -6.11 -4.06 12.80
N ASP A 30 -6.61 -5.29 12.62
CA ASP A 30 -6.63 -6.32 13.67
C ASP A 30 -5.24 -6.73 14.15
N ARG A 31 -4.29 -6.90 13.22
CA ARG A 31 -2.89 -7.18 13.58
C ARG A 31 -2.28 -6.05 14.41
N VAL A 32 -2.55 -4.79 14.06
CA VAL A 32 -2.04 -3.63 14.80
C VAL A 32 -2.67 -3.53 16.20
N ILE A 33 -3.99 -3.69 16.30
CA ILE A 33 -4.70 -3.70 17.59
C ILE A 33 -4.17 -4.83 18.47
N LYS A 34 -4.02 -6.05 17.94
CA LYS A 34 -3.45 -7.20 18.66
C LYS A 34 -2.03 -6.93 19.15
N LYS A 35 -1.20 -6.27 18.33
CA LYS A 35 0.17 -5.87 18.73
C LYS A 35 0.15 -4.91 19.90
N TRP A 36 -0.71 -3.88 19.86
CA TRP A 36 -0.76 -2.85 20.91
C TRP A 36 -1.44 -3.31 22.19
N ASN A 37 -2.41 -4.23 22.11
CA ASN A 37 -3.04 -4.85 23.26
C ASN A 37 -2.08 -5.68 24.12
N LYS A 38 -0.86 -5.99 23.66
CA LYS A 38 0.20 -6.56 24.52
C LYS A 38 0.65 -5.60 25.63
N ASN A 39 0.46 -4.29 25.45
CA ASN A 39 0.70 -3.27 26.47
C ASN A 39 -0.35 -2.14 26.33
N PRO A 40 -1.58 -2.36 26.81
CA PRO A 40 -2.72 -1.50 26.51
C PRO A 40 -2.65 -0.16 27.24
N SER A 41 -2.06 -0.08 28.44
CA SER A 41 -1.90 1.18 29.18
C SER A 41 -1.05 2.19 28.42
N LYS A 42 0.05 1.74 27.79
CA LYS A 42 0.92 2.58 26.95
C LYS A 42 0.29 2.95 25.61
N ASN A 43 -0.59 2.10 25.08
CA ASN A 43 -1.13 2.25 23.72
C ASN A 43 -2.62 2.63 23.67
N SER A 44 -3.25 3.00 24.79
CA SER A 44 -4.70 3.19 24.90
C SER A 44 -5.27 4.12 23.83
N LYS A 45 -4.64 5.29 23.63
CA LYS A 45 -5.03 6.26 22.58
C LYS A 45 -4.86 5.69 21.16
N ASN A 46 -3.77 4.97 20.92
CA ASN A 46 -3.48 4.36 19.62
C ASN A 46 -4.49 3.25 19.29
N ILE A 47 -4.83 2.43 20.27
CA ILE A 47 -5.85 1.38 20.15
C ILE A 47 -7.20 2.00 19.83
N LEU A 48 -7.60 3.06 20.55
CA LEU A 48 -8.84 3.78 20.27
C LEU A 48 -8.86 4.33 18.83
N ALA A 49 -7.79 5.01 18.41
CA ALA A 49 -7.68 5.56 17.06
C ALA A 49 -7.72 4.47 15.98
N MET A 50 -7.03 3.35 16.18
CA MET A 50 -7.04 2.24 15.20
C MET A 50 -8.39 1.51 15.16
N ASN A 51 -9.11 1.41 16.28
CA ASN A 51 -10.49 0.94 16.25
C ASN A 51 -11.40 1.88 15.44
N ALA A 52 -11.18 3.19 15.52
CA ALA A 52 -11.91 4.16 14.68
C ALA A 52 -11.58 3.98 13.18
N VAL A 53 -10.30 3.80 12.83
CA VAL A 53 -9.87 3.48 11.45
C VAL A 53 -10.47 2.16 10.97
N LYS A 54 -10.43 1.10 11.79
CA LYS A 54 -11.06 -0.18 11.45
C LYS A 54 -12.55 -0.01 11.19
N THR A 55 -13.22 0.80 12.02
CA THR A 55 -14.64 1.08 11.89
C THR A 55 -14.91 1.86 10.60
N SER A 56 -14.15 2.91 10.27
CA SER A 56 -14.37 3.63 9.02
C SER A 56 -14.24 2.70 7.81
N VAL A 57 -13.21 1.85 7.77
CA VAL A 57 -13.03 0.83 6.72
C VAL A 57 -14.23 -0.11 6.63
N LEU A 58 -14.77 -0.56 7.77
CA LEU A 58 -15.93 -1.46 7.78
C LEU A 58 -17.18 -0.79 7.19
N TRP A 59 -17.38 0.50 7.43
CA TRP A 59 -18.57 1.26 7.01
C TRP A 59 -18.48 1.86 5.61
N THR A 60 -17.27 2.07 5.07
CA THR A 60 -17.09 2.55 3.69
C THR A 60 -17.41 1.45 2.67
N ASP A 61 -18.07 1.81 1.58
CA ASP A 61 -18.30 0.94 0.42
C ASP A 61 -17.00 0.62 -0.33
N ASP A 62 -16.99 -0.49 -1.08
CA ASP A 62 -15.76 -1.01 -1.67
C ASP A 62 -15.14 -0.06 -2.71
N ASP A 63 -15.95 0.64 -3.50
CA ASP A 63 -15.47 1.58 -4.52
C ASP A 63 -14.80 2.81 -3.88
N SER A 64 -15.48 3.43 -2.91
CA SER A 64 -14.91 4.56 -2.16
C SER A 64 -13.67 4.15 -1.37
N LEU A 65 -13.69 2.95 -0.78
CA LEU A 65 -12.54 2.41 -0.04
C LEU A 65 -11.36 2.21 -0.97
N LYS A 66 -11.56 1.60 -2.15
CA LYS A 66 -10.51 1.42 -3.16
C LYS A 66 -9.91 2.76 -3.57
N ALA A 67 -10.75 3.75 -3.89
CA ALA A 67 -10.28 5.08 -4.29
C ALA A 67 -9.41 5.74 -3.21
N ILE A 68 -9.90 5.78 -1.96
CA ILE A 68 -9.18 6.41 -0.85
C ILE A 68 -7.84 5.72 -0.59
N TRP A 69 -7.82 4.39 -0.55
CA TRP A 69 -6.61 3.65 -0.25
C TRP A 69 -5.59 3.67 -1.40
N SER A 70 -6.04 3.72 -2.66
CA SER A 70 -5.15 3.95 -3.80
C SER A 70 -4.40 5.27 -3.68
N GLU A 71 -5.08 6.36 -3.30
CA GLU A 71 -4.45 7.67 -3.06
C GLU A 71 -3.42 7.62 -1.92
N ILE A 72 -3.79 7.00 -0.78
CA ILE A 72 -2.87 6.83 0.36
C ILE A 72 -1.61 6.05 -0.05
N ILE A 73 -1.78 4.97 -0.81
CA ILE A 73 -0.67 4.10 -1.23
C ILE A 73 0.22 4.82 -2.25
N ALA A 74 -0.36 5.48 -3.26
CA ALA A 74 0.39 6.25 -4.23
C ALA A 74 1.27 7.32 -3.55
N TRP A 75 0.68 8.08 -2.62
CA TRP A 75 1.41 9.07 -1.84
C TRP A 75 2.53 8.46 -0.98
N MET A 76 2.28 7.33 -0.30
CA MET A 76 3.32 6.65 0.47
C MET A 76 4.48 6.17 -0.41
N PHE A 77 4.19 5.66 -1.61
CA PHE A 77 5.23 5.25 -2.55
C PHE A 77 6.08 6.43 -3.01
N GLU A 78 5.45 7.55 -3.36
CA GLU A 78 6.15 8.78 -3.73
C GLU A 78 7.05 9.27 -2.59
N LEU A 79 6.53 9.33 -1.36
CA LEU A 79 7.29 9.73 -0.19
C LEU A 79 8.49 8.82 0.08
N LEU A 80 8.32 7.49 -0.05
CA LEU A 80 9.41 6.53 0.11
C LEU A 80 10.46 6.69 -1.00
N TYR A 81 10.01 6.95 -2.23
CA TYR A 81 10.89 7.21 -3.37
C TYR A 81 11.74 8.46 -3.14
N GLU A 82 11.12 9.57 -2.75
CA GLU A 82 11.81 10.84 -2.46
C GLU A 82 12.82 10.69 -1.32
N ASN A 83 12.42 10.05 -0.22
CA ASN A 83 13.30 9.82 0.93
C ASN A 83 14.51 8.95 0.56
N ALA A 84 14.31 7.90 -0.23
CA ALA A 84 15.40 7.03 -0.69
C ALA A 84 16.36 7.75 -1.65
N MET A 85 15.83 8.60 -2.54
CA MET A 85 16.64 9.46 -3.42
C MET A 85 17.47 10.48 -2.63
N ALA A 86 16.98 10.93 -1.48
CA ALA A 86 17.66 11.90 -0.61
C ALA A 86 18.73 11.27 0.31
N GLN A 87 18.63 9.96 0.62
CA GLN A 87 19.50 9.32 1.62
C GLN A 87 20.65 8.48 1.07
N ASP A 88 20.63 7.94 -0.17
CA ASP A 88 21.79 7.24 -0.73
C ASP A 88 21.73 7.02 -2.26
N ALA A 89 22.88 7.12 -2.93
CA ALA A 89 23.02 6.96 -4.39
C ALA A 89 22.73 5.52 -4.86
N GLU A 90 22.92 4.51 -4.00
CA GLU A 90 22.59 3.11 -4.33
C GLU A 90 21.08 2.83 -4.32
N TRP A 91 20.34 3.32 -3.32
CA TRP A 91 18.88 3.18 -3.25
C TRP A 91 18.18 4.00 -4.33
N ALA A 92 18.67 5.21 -4.60
CA ALA A 92 18.29 6.03 -5.74
C ALA A 92 18.45 5.27 -7.08
N ASN A 93 19.54 4.52 -7.23
CA ASN A 93 19.81 3.71 -8.43
C ASN A 93 18.91 2.47 -8.51
N MET A 94 18.56 1.83 -7.40
CA MET A 94 17.64 0.69 -7.37
C MET A 94 16.20 1.11 -7.73
N LEU A 95 15.73 2.24 -7.20
CA LEU A 95 14.42 2.80 -7.52
C LEU A 95 14.34 3.39 -8.93
N LYS A 96 15.41 4.03 -9.43
CA LYS A 96 15.51 4.39 -10.85
C LYS A 96 15.44 3.17 -11.77
N LYS A 97 16.04 2.04 -11.39
CA LYS A 97 15.95 0.79 -12.17
C LYS A 97 14.53 0.21 -12.18
N LEU A 98 13.76 0.37 -11.11
CA LEU A 98 12.35 -0.01 -11.05
C LEU A 98 11.47 0.95 -11.86
N LYS A 99 11.75 2.26 -11.83
CA LYS A 99 11.04 3.29 -12.62
C LYS A 99 11.35 3.21 -14.13
N ASN A 100 12.56 2.82 -14.52
CA ASN A 100 13.02 2.80 -15.91
C ASN A 100 12.95 1.42 -16.58
N LYS A 101 12.60 0.35 -15.85
CA LYS A 101 12.25 -0.93 -16.47
C LYS A 101 10.81 -0.83 -16.99
N LYS A 102 10.72 -0.42 -18.26
CA LYS A 102 9.55 -0.56 -19.13
C LYS A 102 9.42 -1.99 -19.64
#